data_AF-A0A533VL40-F1
#
_entry.id   AF-A0A533VL40-F1
#
_cell.length_a   1.000
_cell.length_b   1.000
_cell.length_c   1.000
_cell.angle_alpha   90.00
_cell.angle_beta   90.00
_cell.angle_gamma   90.00
#
_symmetry.space_group_name_H-M   'P 1'
#
loop_
_entity.id
_entity.type
_entity.pdbx_description
1 polymer ?
#
loop_
_entity_poly.entity_id
_entity_poly.type
_entity_poly.pdbx_seq_one_letter_code
_entity_poly.pdbx_strand_id
1 'polypeptide(L)'
;MSSNDKNSKLDKMDLAYAAILGLAVVITAWCGYQHELWSSALTFELKQANTAHREFTTTQLKEGQSTVIDAIAFTGYLDAVSNHNQKLADYYKDGFRPEMRAAFDAWIKTDPFNNTTAKTSPFDMPEYP
;
A
#
# COMPACT_ATOMS: atom_id res chain seq x y z
N MET A 1 31.11 -22.59 -65.18
CA MET A 1 30.46 -23.19 -63.98
C MET A 1 29.01 -22.72 -63.97
N SER A 2 28.09 -23.59 -64.36
CA SER A 2 26.73 -23.26 -64.86
C SER A 2 25.72 -22.97 -63.73
N SER A 3 24.73 -22.11 -63.98
CA SER A 3 23.68 -21.66 -63.03
C SER A 3 22.95 -22.77 -62.26
N ASN A 4 22.96 -24.01 -62.76
CA ASN A 4 22.27 -25.15 -62.16
C ASN A 4 22.85 -25.55 -60.78
N ASP A 5 24.17 -25.42 -60.58
CA ASP A 5 24.80 -25.71 -59.29
C ASP A 5 24.52 -24.64 -58.23
N LYS A 6 24.29 -23.38 -58.64
CA LYS A 6 23.88 -22.31 -57.72
C LYS A 6 22.46 -22.53 -57.21
N ASN A 7 21.51 -22.88 -58.08
CA ASN A 7 20.13 -23.14 -57.68
C ASN A 7 20.03 -24.32 -56.70
N SER A 8 20.73 -25.44 -56.94
CA SER A 8 20.67 -26.58 -56.00
C SER A 8 21.26 -26.29 -54.61
N LYS A 9 22.23 -25.37 -54.52
CA LYS A 9 22.79 -24.92 -53.24
C LYS A 9 21.86 -23.94 -52.53
N LEU A 10 21.20 -23.06 -53.28
CA LEU A 10 20.19 -22.14 -52.74
C LEU A 10 18.98 -22.92 -52.20
N ASP A 11 18.47 -23.92 -52.93
CA ASP A 11 17.35 -24.76 -52.48
C ASP A 11 17.67 -25.52 -51.18
N LYS A 12 18.90 -26.03 -51.03
CA LYS A 12 19.35 -26.69 -49.79
C LYS A 12 19.46 -25.73 -48.62
N MET A 13 19.88 -24.49 -48.88
CA MET A 13 19.92 -23.44 -47.86
C MET A 13 18.51 -23.02 -47.46
N ASP A 14 17.61 -22.84 -48.42
CA ASP A 14 16.20 -22.47 -48.16
C ASP A 14 15.47 -23.56 -47.35
N LEU A 15 15.75 -24.84 -47.64
CA LEU A 15 15.23 -25.95 -46.84
C LEU A 15 15.79 -25.93 -45.40
N ALA A 16 17.07 -25.62 -45.23
CA ALA A 16 17.69 -25.50 -43.90
C ALA A 16 17.10 -24.31 -43.13
N TYR A 17 16.87 -23.17 -43.79
CA TYR A 17 16.20 -22.02 -43.19
C TYR A 17 14.77 -22.36 -42.74
N ALA A 18 13.99 -23.02 -43.60
CA ALA A 18 12.63 -23.46 -43.26
C ALA A 18 12.61 -24.41 -42.07
N ALA A 19 13.57 -25.36 -42.00
CA ALA A 19 13.69 -26.30 -40.89
C ALA A 19 14.01 -25.59 -39.57
N ILE A 20 14.95 -24.64 -39.58
CA ILE A 20 15.33 -23.87 -38.38
C ILE A 20 14.18 -22.98 -37.92
N LEU A 21 13.48 -22.32 -38.85
CA LEU A 21 12.31 -21.48 -38.53
C LEU A 21 11.17 -22.32 -37.92
N GLY A 22 10.89 -23.50 -38.47
CA GLY A 22 9.91 -24.41 -37.89
C GLY A 22 10.28 -24.85 -36.47
N LEU A 23 11.55 -25.19 -36.25
CA LEU A 23 12.04 -25.60 -34.94
C LEU A 23 11.99 -24.45 -33.92
N ALA A 24 12.28 -23.22 -34.34
CA ALA A 24 12.15 -22.03 -33.52
C ALA A 24 10.69 -21.78 -33.06
N VAL A 25 9.71 -22.00 -33.94
CA VAL A 25 8.28 -21.88 -33.61
C VAL A 25 7.87 -22.92 -32.56
N VAL A 26 8.30 -24.17 -32.71
CA VAL A 26 7.99 -25.24 -31.74
C VAL A 26 8.59 -24.95 -30.38
N ILE A 27 9.84 -24.49 -30.32
CA ILE A 27 10.48 -24.08 -29.06
C ILE A 27 9.73 -22.90 -28.43
N THR A 28 9.33 -21.91 -29.22
CA THR A 28 8.58 -20.74 -28.72
C THR A 28 7.23 -21.16 -28.14
N ALA A 29 6.51 -22.06 -28.82
CA ALA A 29 5.26 -22.61 -28.33
C ALA A 29 5.44 -23.43 -27.04
N TRP A 30 6.52 -24.22 -26.94
CA TRP A 30 6.84 -24.97 -25.73
C TRP A 30 7.17 -24.06 -24.55
N CYS A 31 7.97 -23.00 -24.77
CA CYS A 31 8.25 -22.00 -23.75
C CYS A 31 6.99 -21.27 -23.29
N GLY A 32 6.07 -20.95 -24.20
CA GLY A 32 4.77 -20.37 -23.88
C GLY A 32 3.91 -21.29 -23.02
N TYR A 33 3.83 -22.57 -23.39
CA TYR A 33 3.10 -23.59 -22.61
C TYR A 33 3.65 -23.76 -21.19
N GLN A 34 4.99 -23.79 -21.05
CA GLN A 34 5.63 -23.83 -19.74
C GLN A 34 5.39 -22.55 -18.93
N HIS A 35 5.36 -21.37 -19.55
CA HIS A 35 5.07 -20.12 -18.84
C HIS A 35 3.68 -20.12 -18.17
N GLU A 36 2.66 -20.64 -18.85
CA GLU A 36 1.29 -20.73 -18.29
C GLU A 36 1.19 -21.70 -17.10
N LEU A 37 1.88 -22.84 -17.16
CA LEU A 37 1.91 -23.83 -16.07
C LEU A 37 2.52 -23.25 -14.78
N TRP A 38 3.64 -22.54 -14.89
CA TRP A 38 4.32 -21.93 -13.73
C TRP A 38 3.56 -20.69 -13.22
N SER A 39 2.94 -19.92 -14.12
CA SER A 39 2.09 -18.77 -13.79
C SER A 39 0.85 -19.17 -12.97
N SER A 40 0.28 -20.34 -13.26
CA SER A 40 -0.88 -20.87 -12.51
C SER A 40 -0.55 -21.16 -11.05
N ALA A 41 0.60 -21.80 -10.77
CA ALA A 41 1.04 -22.09 -9.41
C ALA A 41 1.41 -20.81 -8.63
N LEU A 42 2.11 -19.87 -9.27
CA LEU A 42 2.47 -18.58 -8.68
C LEU A 42 1.23 -17.73 -8.31
N THR A 43 0.16 -17.82 -9.10
CA THR A 43 -1.09 -17.08 -8.86
C THR A 43 -1.77 -17.52 -7.55
N PHE A 44 -1.65 -18.78 -7.16
CA PHE A 44 -2.26 -19.29 -5.92
C PHE A 44 -1.52 -18.81 -4.67
N GLU A 45 -0.18 -18.83 -4.69
CA GLU A 45 0.65 -18.33 -3.60
C GLU A 45 0.59 -16.81 -3.48
N LEU A 46 0.61 -16.09 -4.62
CA LEU A 46 0.43 -14.64 -4.64
C LEU A 46 -0.97 -14.23 -4.15
N LYS A 47 -2.02 -15.02 -4.42
CA LYS A 47 -3.34 -14.75 -3.85
C LYS A 47 -3.34 -14.86 -2.33
N GLN A 48 -2.71 -15.89 -1.77
CA GLN A 48 -2.58 -16.05 -0.31
C GLN A 48 -1.70 -14.97 0.32
N ALA A 49 -0.57 -14.63 -0.31
CA ALA A 49 0.32 -13.56 0.15
C ALA A 49 -0.38 -12.19 0.09
N ASN A 50 -1.16 -11.92 -0.96
CA ASN A 50 -1.93 -10.68 -1.09
C ASN A 50 -3.13 -10.62 -0.12
N THR A 51 -3.77 -11.74 0.22
CA THR A 51 -4.82 -11.74 1.27
C THR A 51 -4.22 -11.46 2.64
N ALA A 52 -3.10 -12.09 3.00
CA ALA A 52 -2.39 -11.79 4.23
C ALA A 52 -1.91 -10.33 4.25
N HIS A 53 -1.33 -9.84 3.16
CA HIS A 53 -0.89 -8.45 3.06
C HIS A 53 -2.07 -7.46 3.14
N ARG A 54 -3.24 -7.80 2.60
CA ARG A 54 -4.47 -7.00 2.75
C ARG A 54 -4.93 -6.93 4.20
N GLU A 55 -4.94 -8.05 4.93
CA GLU A 55 -5.29 -8.06 6.36
C GLU A 55 -4.31 -7.22 7.20
N PHE A 56 -3.01 -7.35 6.95
CA PHE A 56 -1.99 -6.52 7.58
C PHE A 56 -2.14 -5.04 7.22
N THR A 57 -2.42 -4.71 5.96
CA THR A 57 -2.62 -3.33 5.51
C THR A 57 -3.88 -2.73 6.14
N THR A 58 -4.98 -3.49 6.24
CA THR A 58 -6.20 -2.96 6.87
C THR A 58 -6.08 -2.70 8.37
N THR A 59 -5.20 -3.44 9.06
CA THR A 59 -4.98 -3.29 10.50
C THR A 59 -3.94 -2.19 10.79
N GLN A 60 -2.81 -2.21 10.09
CA GLN A 60 -1.77 -1.16 10.20
C GLN A 60 -2.26 0.22 9.74
N LEU A 61 -3.10 0.26 8.70
CA LEU A 61 -3.68 1.53 8.23
C LEU A 61 -4.70 2.09 9.22
N LYS A 62 -5.44 1.25 9.96
CA LYS A 62 -6.36 1.71 11.01
C LYS A 62 -5.63 2.36 12.18
N GLU A 63 -4.49 1.83 12.59
CA GLU A 63 -3.71 2.37 13.71
C GLU A 63 -3.00 3.68 13.33
N GLY A 64 -2.37 3.74 12.15
CA GLY A 64 -1.69 4.96 11.68
C GLY A 64 -2.63 6.10 11.25
N GLN A 65 -3.75 5.80 10.59
CA GLN A 65 -4.71 6.84 10.19
C GLN A 65 -5.44 7.44 11.39
N SER A 66 -5.64 6.67 12.45
CA SER A 66 -6.29 7.12 13.67
C SER A 66 -5.54 8.26 14.33
N THR A 67 -4.21 8.16 14.48
CA THR A 67 -3.37 9.23 15.06
C THR A 67 -3.39 10.51 14.21
N VAL A 68 -3.43 10.38 12.88
CA VAL A 68 -3.51 11.56 11.99
C VAL A 68 -4.86 12.26 12.12
N ILE A 69 -5.95 11.50 12.18
CA ILE A 69 -7.30 12.05 12.38
C ILE A 69 -7.40 12.74 13.75
N ASP A 70 -6.85 12.12 14.79
CA ASP A 70 -6.83 12.66 16.15
C ASP A 70 -5.99 13.96 16.21
N ALA A 71 -4.85 14.03 15.52
CA ALA A 71 -4.02 15.24 15.45
C ALA A 71 -4.72 16.41 14.71
N ILE A 72 -5.44 16.11 13.62
CA ILE A 72 -6.24 17.12 12.89
C ILE A 72 -7.38 17.64 13.78
N ALA A 73 -8.09 16.74 14.45
CA ALA A 73 -9.18 17.11 15.35
C ALA A 73 -8.69 17.94 16.55
N PHE A 74 -7.53 17.59 17.13
CA PHE A 74 -6.90 18.36 18.21
C PHE A 74 -6.50 19.78 17.76
N THR A 75 -5.92 19.89 16.57
CA THR A 75 -5.55 21.20 16.01
C THR A 75 -6.79 22.06 15.79
N GLY A 76 -7.90 21.49 15.30
CA GLY A 76 -9.18 22.18 15.18
C GLY A 76 -9.76 22.64 16.51
N TYR A 77 -9.63 21.82 17.57
CA TYR A 77 -9.99 22.23 18.93
C TYR A 77 -9.14 23.40 19.44
N LEU A 78 -7.81 23.36 19.26
CA LEU A 78 -6.92 24.45 19.67
C LEU A 78 -7.24 25.77 18.96
N ASP A 79 -7.53 25.72 17.66
CA ASP A 79 -7.95 26.90 16.89
C ASP A 79 -9.30 27.44 17.40
N ALA A 80 -10.25 26.57 17.71
CA ALA A 80 -11.54 26.96 18.28
C ALA A 80 -11.40 27.62 19.67
N VAL A 81 -10.51 27.10 20.53
CA VAL A 81 -10.21 27.69 21.84
C VAL A 81 -9.51 29.04 21.70
N SER A 82 -8.53 29.15 20.79
CA SER A 82 -7.80 30.39 20.50
C SER A 82 -8.75 31.50 19.98
N ASN A 83 -9.72 31.13 19.14
CA ASN A 83 -10.75 32.04 18.63
C ASN A 83 -11.93 32.27 19.59
N HIS A 84 -11.83 31.80 20.85
CA HIS A 84 -12.90 31.88 21.86
C HIS A 84 -14.25 31.30 21.42
N ASN A 85 -14.25 30.35 20.47
CA ASN A 85 -15.45 29.74 19.92
C ASN A 85 -15.75 28.40 20.61
N GLN A 86 -16.34 28.49 21.81
CA GLN A 86 -16.66 27.33 22.64
C GLN A 86 -17.57 26.31 21.93
N LYS A 87 -18.52 26.78 21.11
CA LYS A 87 -19.41 25.89 20.35
C LYS A 87 -18.67 25.00 19.37
N LEU A 88 -17.63 25.54 18.71
CA LEU A 88 -16.80 24.78 17.79
C LEU A 88 -15.83 23.85 18.55
N ALA A 89 -15.32 24.29 19.69
CA ALA A 89 -14.48 23.48 20.56
C ALA A 89 -15.23 22.24 21.09
N ASP A 90 -16.49 22.39 21.51
CA ASP A 90 -17.35 21.29 21.96
C ASP A 90 -17.65 20.31 20.81
N TYR A 91 -17.87 20.82 19.60
CA TYR A 91 -18.07 19.97 18.41
C TYR A 91 -16.85 19.08 18.12
N TYR A 92 -15.64 19.63 18.18
CA TYR A 92 -14.42 18.83 18.02
C TYR A 92 -14.24 17.84 19.17
N LYS A 93 -14.56 18.22 20.41
CA LYS A 93 -14.49 17.33 21.57
C LYS A 93 -15.42 16.12 21.43
N ASP A 94 -16.63 16.32 20.93
CA ASP A 94 -17.61 15.25 20.68
C ASP A 94 -17.26 14.35 19.50
N GLY A 95 -16.44 14.83 18.56
CA GLY A 95 -15.89 14.04 17.48
C GLY A 95 -14.67 13.18 17.86
N PHE A 96 -14.08 13.37 19.04
CA PHE A 96 -12.89 12.61 19.44
C PHE A 96 -13.20 11.13 19.64
N ARG A 97 -12.29 10.29 19.13
CA ARG A 97 -12.32 8.84 19.37
C ARG A 97 -12.24 8.56 20.88
N PRO A 98 -12.84 7.46 21.39
CA PRO A 98 -12.87 7.17 22.83
C PRO A 98 -11.48 7.15 23.49
N GLU A 99 -10.49 6.60 22.79
CA GLU A 99 -9.08 6.54 23.23
C GLU A 99 -8.48 7.94 23.38
N MET A 100 -8.60 8.78 22.35
CA MET A 100 -8.16 10.18 22.38
C MET A 100 -8.93 10.99 23.44
N ARG A 101 -10.24 10.75 23.61
CA ARG A 101 -11.07 11.47 24.58
C ARG A 101 -10.63 11.20 26.02
N ALA A 102 -10.23 9.97 26.35
CA ALA A 102 -9.67 9.65 27.67
C ALA A 102 -8.35 10.40 27.94
N ALA A 103 -7.43 10.40 26.96
CA ALA A 103 -6.17 11.14 27.06
C ALA A 103 -6.40 12.66 27.12
N PHE A 104 -7.33 13.19 26.33
CA PHE A 104 -7.70 14.60 26.30
C PHE A 104 -8.35 15.05 27.61
N ASP A 105 -9.28 14.28 28.17
CA ASP A 105 -9.92 14.60 29.45
C ASP A 105 -8.93 14.51 30.62
N ALA A 106 -7.92 13.63 30.55
CA ALA A 106 -6.83 13.60 31.52
C ALA A 106 -5.90 14.82 31.35
N TRP A 107 -5.61 15.20 30.09
CA TRP A 107 -4.77 16.34 29.76
C TRP A 107 -5.41 17.66 30.20
N ILE A 108 -6.69 17.91 29.87
CA ILE A 108 -7.37 19.16 30.22
C ILE A 108 -7.49 19.34 31.74
N LYS A 109 -7.57 18.24 32.52
CA LYS A 109 -7.56 18.28 33.99
C LYS A 109 -6.23 18.78 34.57
N THR A 110 -5.13 18.68 33.81
CA THR A 110 -3.82 19.23 34.22
C THR A 110 -3.71 20.75 34.01
N ASP A 111 -4.77 21.37 33.46
CA ASP A 111 -4.86 22.80 33.12
C ASP A 111 -3.71 23.29 32.23
N PRO A 112 -3.54 22.73 31.02
CA PRO A 112 -2.37 22.96 30.18
C PRO A 112 -2.25 24.40 29.67
N PHE A 113 -3.32 25.18 29.72
CA PHE A 113 -3.33 26.57 29.28
C PHE A 113 -2.79 27.53 30.33
N ASN A 114 -2.84 27.17 31.63
CA ASN A 114 -2.34 28.01 32.73
C ASN A 114 -1.18 27.36 33.49
N ASN A 115 -0.88 26.08 33.24
CA ASN A 115 0.15 25.32 33.93
C ASN A 115 1.31 24.95 32.98
N THR A 116 2.47 25.59 33.18
CA THR A 116 3.70 25.33 32.41
C THR A 116 4.33 23.95 32.68
N THR A 117 3.83 23.21 33.68
CA THR A 117 4.29 21.85 34.01
C THR A 117 3.41 20.76 33.39
N ALA A 118 2.26 21.13 32.81
CA ALA A 118 1.40 20.21 32.11
C ALA A 118 2.08 19.70 30.83
N LYS A 119 1.72 18.49 30.39
CA LYS A 119 2.21 17.95 29.12
C LYS A 119 1.78 18.84 27.96
N THR A 120 2.60 18.96 26.92
CA THR A 120 2.33 19.86 25.77
C THR A 120 1.10 19.42 24.98
N SER A 121 0.81 18.12 24.95
CA SER A 121 -0.27 17.56 24.13
C SER A 121 -0.94 16.33 24.79
N PRO A 122 -2.23 16.07 24.50
CA PRO A 122 -2.89 14.82 24.87
C PRO A 122 -2.16 13.56 24.37
N PHE A 123 -1.40 13.65 23.27
CA PHE A 123 -0.62 12.54 22.73
C PHE A 123 0.57 12.13 23.62
N ASP A 124 1.01 13.03 24.51
CA ASP A 124 2.10 12.72 25.45
C ASP A 124 1.57 12.03 26.72
N MET A 125 0.26 11.91 26.88
CA MET A 125 -0.37 11.30 28.05
C MET A 125 -0.22 9.77 28.01
N PRO A 126 0.07 9.11 29.15
CA PRO A 126 0.20 7.65 29.22
C PRO A 126 -1.11 6.90 28.89
N GLU A 127 -2.25 7.59 28.90
CA GLU A 127 -3.56 7.06 28.52
C GLU A 127 -3.78 6.98 26.99
N TYR A 128 -2.89 7.55 26.18
CA TYR A 128 -2.93 7.43 24.72
C TYR A 128 -2.21 6.14 24.28
N PRO A 129 -2.86 5.22 23.54
CA PRO A 129 -2.30 3.92 23.14
C PRO A 129 -1.25 3.99 22.02
#